data_AF-A0A832FMC4-F1
#
_entry.id   AF-A0A832FMC4-F1
#
_cell.length_a   1.000
_cell.length_b   1.000
_cell.length_c   1.000
_cell.angle_alpha   90.00
_cell.angle_beta   90.00
_cell.angle_gamma   90.00
#
_symmetry.space_group_name_H-M   'P 1'
#
loop_
_entity.id
_entity.type
_entity.pdbx_description
1 polymer ?
#
loop_
_entity_poly.entity_id
_entity_poly.type
_entity_poly.pdbx_seq_one_letter_code
_entity_poly.pdbx_strand_id
1 'polypeptide(L)'
;MSSGWGFAVVTQDARRQAACAELLRLLFDPQAMAAWSRATHHLPTRRAALALAVSDTEYLGFLQHLLEVTVPQPREPVYSLAVDALSEAVAGVSSGSLDPVAAAGLAADKVRAARDGLSLEMQP
;
A
#
# COMPACT_ATOMS: atom_id res chain seq x y z
N MET A 1 -2.15 -1.30 7.54
CA MET A 1 -2.35 -0.41 6.38
C MET A 1 -0.99 0.07 5.93
N SER A 2 -0.50 -0.30 4.75
CA SER A 2 0.74 0.27 4.21
C SER A 2 0.38 1.49 3.37
N SER A 3 0.69 2.69 3.87
CA SER A 3 0.58 3.92 3.09
C SER A 3 1.87 4.15 2.32
N GLY A 4 1.77 4.60 1.08
CA GLY A 4 2.90 4.97 0.26
C GLY A 4 2.66 6.30 -0.46
N TRP A 5 3.73 6.89 -0.96
CA TRP A 5 3.68 8.10 -1.75
C TRP A 5 4.09 7.78 -3.19
N GLY A 6 3.45 8.45 -4.15
CA GLY A 6 3.75 8.34 -5.56
C GLY A 6 3.75 9.72 -6.22
N PHE A 7 4.58 9.89 -7.25
CA PHE A 7 4.56 11.07 -8.09
C PHE A 7 3.72 10.82 -9.34
N ALA A 8 2.89 11.79 -9.71
CA ALA A 8 2.10 11.77 -10.94
C ALA A 8 2.35 13.06 -11.74
N VAL A 9 2.50 12.93 -13.06
CA VAL A 9 2.62 14.07 -13.97
C VAL A 9 1.26 14.33 -14.59
N VAL A 10 0.68 15.49 -14.30
CA VAL A 10 -0.68 15.86 -14.75
C VAL A 10 -0.72 16.85 -15.91
N THR A 11 0.41 17.46 -16.24
CA THR A 11 0.52 18.42 -17.35
C THR A 11 0.42 17.72 -18.71
N GLN A 12 -0.26 18.36 -19.66
CA GLN A 12 -0.34 17.91 -21.06
C GLN A 12 0.71 18.59 -21.96
N ASP A 13 1.38 19.64 -21.48
CA ASP A 13 2.46 20.30 -22.21
C ASP A 13 3.71 19.41 -22.29
N ALA A 14 4.14 19.10 -23.51
CA ALA A 14 5.25 18.18 -23.76
C ALA A 14 6.60 18.66 -23.20
N ARG A 15 6.87 19.97 -23.19
CA ARG A 15 8.13 20.51 -22.64
C ARG A 15 8.16 20.38 -21.12
N ARG A 16 7.02 20.63 -20.46
CA ARG A 16 6.87 20.43 -19.02
C ARG A 16 6.94 18.96 -18.65
N GLN A 17 6.35 18.07 -19.45
CA GLN A 17 6.48 16.62 -19.25
C GLN A 17 7.95 16.18 -19.31
N ALA A 18 8.73 16.67 -20.27
CA ALA A 18 10.16 16.37 -20.36
C ALA A 18 10.94 16.87 -19.13
N ALA A 19 10.66 18.09 -18.66
CA ALA A 19 11.28 18.62 -17.44
C ALA A 19 10.90 17.80 -16.19
N CYS A 20 9.62 17.39 -16.07
CA CYS A 20 9.18 16.51 -15.00
C CYS A 20 9.87 15.15 -15.05
N ALA A 21 10.08 14.57 -16.24
CA ALA A 21 10.78 13.30 -16.40
C ALA A 21 12.22 13.38 -15.90
N GLU A 22 12.96 14.46 -16.23
CA GLU A 22 14.32 14.67 -15.72
C GLU A 22 14.35 14.84 -14.20
N LEU A 23 13.39 15.59 -13.63
CA LEU A 23 13.28 15.72 -12.17
C LEU A 23 13.05 14.36 -11.51
N LEU A 24 12.09 13.57 -12.02
CA LEU A 24 11.81 12.25 -11.49
C LEU A 24 13.01 11.32 -11.63
N ARG A 25 13.76 11.40 -12.74
CA ARG A 25 15.00 10.63 -12.93
C ARG A 25 16.02 10.94 -11.83
N LEU A 26 16.20 12.20 -11.47
CA LEU A 26 17.08 12.63 -10.39
C LEU A 26 16.58 12.17 -9.02
N LEU A 27 15.29 12.31 -8.74
CA LEU A 27 14.70 11.89 -7.46
C LEU A 27 14.75 10.37 -7.27
N PHE A 28 14.65 9.60 -8.35
CA PHE A 28 14.69 8.14 -8.32
C PHE A 28 16.09 7.55 -8.49
N ASP A 29 17.13 8.38 -8.58
CA ASP A 29 18.51 7.90 -8.46
C ASP A 29 18.70 7.17 -7.10
N PRO A 30 19.32 5.97 -7.07
CA PRO A 30 19.44 5.21 -5.83
C PRO A 30 20.12 5.96 -4.69
N GLN A 31 21.12 6.80 -4.97
CA GLN A 31 21.82 7.59 -3.94
C GLN A 31 20.92 8.71 -3.42
N ALA A 32 20.24 9.41 -4.33
CA ALA A 32 19.29 10.47 -3.96
C ALA A 32 18.13 9.91 -3.11
N MET A 33 17.54 8.80 -3.53
CA MET A 33 16.47 8.12 -2.78
C MET A 33 16.95 7.67 -1.41
N ALA A 34 18.15 7.09 -1.31
CA ALA A 34 18.70 6.64 -0.04
C ALA A 34 18.98 7.81 0.91
N ALA A 35 19.51 8.92 0.39
CA ALA A 35 19.74 10.13 1.18
C ALA A 35 18.42 10.71 1.72
N TRP A 36 17.40 10.82 0.86
CA TRP A 36 16.07 11.28 1.29
C TRP A 36 15.45 10.33 2.31
N SER A 37 15.50 9.02 2.06
CA SER A 37 14.99 7.98 2.96
C SER A 37 15.58 8.08 4.37
N ARG A 38 16.91 8.26 4.47
CA ARG A 38 17.57 8.46 5.77
C ARG A 38 17.14 9.76 6.45
N ALA A 39 16.96 10.84 5.69
CA ALA A 39 16.57 12.13 6.23
C ALA A 39 15.10 12.18 6.71
N THR A 40 14.21 11.39 6.10
CA THR A 40 12.77 11.41 6.41
C THR A 40 12.29 10.18 7.17
N HIS A 41 13.17 9.22 7.45
CA HIS A 41 12.85 7.93 8.06
C HIS A 41 11.76 7.13 7.31
N HIS A 42 11.65 7.32 5.98
CA HIS A 42 10.76 6.55 5.11
C HIS A 42 11.55 5.49 4.34
N LEU A 43 10.96 4.32 4.09
CA LEU A 43 11.61 3.29 3.27
C LEU A 43 11.61 3.69 1.78
N PRO A 44 12.71 3.48 1.06
CA PRO A 44 12.75 3.73 -0.38
C PRO A 44 12.03 2.62 -1.13
N THR A 45 11.39 2.96 -2.26
CA THR A 45 10.65 1.99 -3.08
C THR A 45 11.53 1.18 -4.04
N ARG A 46 12.85 1.43 -4.09
CA ARG A 46 13.82 0.70 -4.93
C ARG A 46 14.74 -0.15 -4.07
N ARG A 47 14.91 -1.44 -4.42
CA ARG A 47 15.85 -2.36 -3.75
C ARG A 47 17.28 -1.82 -3.69
N ALA A 48 17.76 -1.25 -4.80
CA ALA A 48 19.11 -0.66 -4.86
C ALA A 48 19.30 0.52 -3.90
N ALA A 49 18.25 1.31 -3.67
CA ALA A 49 18.29 2.41 -2.70
C ALA A 49 18.17 1.91 -1.26
N LEU A 50 17.41 0.83 -1.02
CA LEU A 50 17.26 0.23 0.31
C LEU A 50 18.60 -0.24 0.88
N ALA A 51 19.41 -0.91 0.06
CA ALA A 51 20.76 -1.35 0.44
C ALA A 51 21.72 -0.18 0.76
N LEU A 52 21.45 1.01 0.23
CA LEU A 52 22.22 2.23 0.52
C LEU A 52 21.65 2.99 1.73
N ALA A 53 20.35 2.89 1.99
CA ALA A 53 19.66 3.61 3.04
C ALA A 53 19.82 2.96 4.42
N VAL A 54 19.90 1.64 4.46
CA VAL A 54 19.96 0.84 5.70
C VAL A 54 21.35 0.25 5.87
N SER A 55 22.09 0.74 6.85
CA SER A 55 23.45 0.26 7.16
C SER A 55 23.47 -1.00 8.04
N ASP A 56 22.41 -1.22 8.82
CA ASP A 56 22.25 -2.43 9.63
C ASP A 56 21.92 -3.61 8.72
N THR A 57 22.80 -4.61 8.69
CA THR A 57 22.67 -5.76 7.79
C THR A 57 21.55 -6.72 8.22
N GLU A 58 21.32 -6.88 9.52
CA GLU A 58 20.26 -7.75 10.04
C GLU A 58 18.89 -7.13 9.76
N TYR A 59 18.76 -5.83 10.05
CA TYR A 59 17.52 -5.10 9.76
C TYR A 59 17.26 -4.98 8.27
N LEU A 60 18.30 -4.79 7.44
CA LEU A 60 18.17 -4.82 5.99
C LEU A 60 17.63 -6.18 5.51
N GLY A 61 18.15 -7.29 6.03
CA GLY A 61 17.68 -8.63 5.72
C GLY A 61 16.20 -8.83 6.09
N PHE A 62 15.81 -8.37 7.28
CA PHE A 62 14.40 -8.37 7.72
C PHE A 62 13.49 -7.58 6.76
N LEU A 63 13.88 -6.36 6.38
CA LEU A 63 13.11 -5.52 5.45
C LEU A 63 13.00 -6.14 4.06
N GLN A 64 14.09 -6.72 3.54
CA GLN A 64 14.09 -7.40 2.25
C GLN A 64 13.12 -8.58 2.26
N HIS A 65 13.14 -9.40 3.31
CA HIS A 65 12.22 -10.51 3.46
C HIS A 65 10.75 -10.05 3.53
N LEU A 66 10.45 -9.02 4.33
CA LEU A 66 9.11 -8.45 4.40
C LEU A 66 8.61 -7.99 3.03
N LEU A 67 9.46 -7.31 2.25
CA LEU A 67 9.10 -6.84 0.91
C LEU A 67 8.84 -7.97 -0.09
N GLU A 68 9.43 -9.15 0.10
CA GLU A 68 9.19 -10.32 -0.74
C GLU A 68 7.85 -11.01 -0.45
N VAL A 69 7.43 -11.00 0.81
CA VAL A 69 6.18 -11.66 1.25
C VAL A 69 4.99 -10.70 1.33
N THR A 70 5.21 -9.40 1.13
CA THR A 70 4.15 -8.39 1.19
C THR A 70 3.17 -8.56 0.04
N VAL A 71 1.90 -8.78 0.38
CA VAL A 71 0.80 -8.72 -0.58
C VAL A 71 0.33 -7.27 -0.69
N PRO A 72 0.38 -6.64 -1.89
CA PRO A 72 -0.09 -5.28 -2.06
C PRO A 72 -1.59 -5.20 -1.79
N GLN A 73 -1.98 -4.10 -1.18
CA GLN A 73 -3.38 -3.79 -0.91
C GLN A 73 -4.16 -3.69 -2.24
N PRO A 74 -5.28 -4.41 -2.41
CA PRO A 74 -6.20 -4.22 -3.52
C PRO A 74 -6.57 -2.74 -3.67
N ARG A 75 -6.48 -2.21 -4.89
CA ARG A 75 -6.71 -0.79 -5.21
C ARG A 75 -8.16 -0.47 -5.57
N GLU A 76 -9.06 -1.42 -5.34
CA GLU A 76 -10.46 -1.33 -5.71
C GLU A 76 -11.27 -0.63 -4.61
N PRO A 77 -12.34 0.11 -4.96
CA PRO A 77 -13.23 0.77 -3.99
C PRO A 77 -13.80 -0.20 -2.93
N VAL A 78 -13.97 -1.47 -3.29
CA VAL A 78 -14.44 -2.55 -2.39
C VAL A 78 -13.47 -2.77 -1.22
N TYR A 79 -12.19 -2.42 -1.35
CA TYR A 79 -11.20 -2.74 -0.33
C TYR A 79 -11.41 -1.98 0.99
N SER A 80 -11.84 -0.72 0.96
CA SER A 80 -12.16 0.01 2.20
C SER A 80 -13.31 -0.67 2.95
N LEU A 81 -14.34 -1.14 2.23
CA LEU A 81 -15.46 -1.88 2.80
C LEU A 81 -15.04 -3.24 3.38
N ALA A 82 -14.05 -3.88 2.76
CA ALA A 82 -13.44 -5.11 3.30
C ALA A 82 -12.65 -4.87 4.59
N VAL A 83 -11.95 -3.73 4.70
CA VAL A 83 -11.25 -3.34 5.94
C VAL A 83 -12.24 -3.12 7.09
N ASP A 84 -13.36 -2.45 6.81
CA ASP A 84 -14.40 -2.19 7.82
C ASP A 84 -15.05 -3.51 8.30
N ALA A 85 -15.46 -4.36 7.36
CA ALA A 85 -16.03 -5.67 7.67
C ALA A 85 -15.08 -6.56 8.49
N LEU A 86 -13.79 -6.54 8.17
CA LEU A 86 -12.76 -7.27 8.91
C LEU A 86 -12.54 -6.69 10.32
N SER A 87 -12.56 -5.36 10.45
CA SER A 87 -12.35 -4.67 11.73
C SER A 87 -13.43 -5.04 12.75
N GLU A 88 -14.69 -5.10 12.31
CA GLU A 88 -15.81 -5.54 13.17
C GLU A 88 -15.68 -7.01 13.57
N ALA A 89 -15.29 -7.89 12.65
CA ALA A 89 -15.07 -9.30 12.95
C ALA A 89 -13.96 -9.50 13.99
N VAL A 90 -12.84 -8.77 13.87
CA VAL A 90 -11.74 -8.80 14.85
C VAL A 90 -12.21 -8.30 16.21
N ALA A 91 -12.98 -7.22 16.26
CA ALA A 91 -13.54 -6.69 17.51
C ALA A 91 -14.51 -7.69 18.17
N GLY A 92 -15.32 -8.38 17.36
CA GLY A 92 -16.26 -9.39 17.83
C GLY A 92 -15.57 -10.60 18.49
N VAL A 93 -14.52 -11.12 17.84
CA VAL A 93 -13.71 -12.21 18.41
C VAL A 93 -12.96 -11.77 19.66
N SER A 94 -12.34 -10.58 19.62
CA SER A 94 -11.53 -10.07 20.73
C SER A 94 -12.36 -9.83 22.00
N SER A 95 -13.63 -9.45 21.84
CA SER A 95 -14.56 -9.26 22.95
C SER A 95 -15.26 -10.55 23.41
N GLY A 96 -15.04 -11.68 22.72
CA GLY A 96 -15.73 -12.95 22.98
C GLY A 96 -17.20 -12.96 22.56
N SER A 97 -17.68 -11.91 21.87
CA SER A 97 -19.06 -11.82 21.39
C SER A 97 -19.33 -12.68 20.16
N LEU A 98 -18.28 -13.04 19.41
CA LEU A 98 -18.33 -13.94 18.26
C LEU A 98 -17.21 -14.98 18.32
N ASP A 99 -17.53 -16.22 17.95
CA ASP A 99 -16.52 -17.22 17.61
C ASP A 99 -15.82 -16.85 16.29
N PRO A 100 -14.51 -17.16 16.11
CA PRO A 100 -13.77 -16.85 14.90
C PRO A 100 -14.42 -17.30 13.58
N VAL A 101 -15.07 -18.46 13.55
CA VAL A 101 -15.72 -18.98 12.33
C VAL A 101 -16.93 -18.11 11.97
N ALA A 102 -17.74 -17.74 12.96
CA ALA A 102 -18.90 -16.88 12.76
C ALA A 102 -18.49 -15.47 12.33
N ALA A 103 -17.45 -14.91 12.96
CA ALA A 103 -16.92 -13.59 12.63
C ALA A 103 -16.37 -13.54 11.19
N ALA A 104 -15.65 -14.58 10.76
CA ALA A 104 -15.13 -14.69 9.39
C ALA A 104 -16.27 -14.79 8.36
N GLY A 105 -17.32 -15.57 8.65
CA GLY A 105 -18.50 -15.69 7.79
C GLY A 105 -19.18 -14.34 7.58
N LEU A 106 -19.44 -13.61 8.66
CA LEU A 106 -20.07 -12.28 8.61
C LEU A 106 -19.24 -11.26 7.81
N ALA A 107 -17.92 -11.25 7.99
CA ALA A 107 -17.05 -10.38 7.21
C ALA A 107 -17.11 -10.71 5.71
N ALA A 108 -17.08 -12.01 5.35
CA ALA A 108 -17.15 -12.46 3.96
C ALA A 108 -18.49 -12.10 3.30
N ASP A 109 -19.59 -12.21 4.03
CA ASP A 109 -20.92 -11.84 3.55
C ASP A 109 -21.02 -10.33 3.28
N LYS A 110 -20.50 -9.50 4.20
CA LYS A 110 -20.45 -8.04 4.02
C LYS A 110 -19.65 -7.61 2.80
N VAL A 111 -18.48 -8.24 2.58
CA VAL A 111 -17.65 -7.98 1.40
C VAL A 111 -18.36 -8.38 0.11
N ARG A 112 -19.04 -9.54 0.10
CA ARG A 112 -19.84 -9.97 -1.07
C ARG A 112 -20.96 -8.98 -1.38
N ALA A 113 -21.76 -8.61 -0.38
CA ALA A 113 -22.85 -7.66 -0.55
C ALA A 113 -22.35 -6.29 -1.07
N ALA A 114 -21.23 -5.79 -0.53
CA ALA A 114 -20.61 -4.55 -0.98
C ALA A 114 -20.17 -4.59 -2.45
N ARG A 115 -19.52 -5.68 -2.87
CA ARG A 115 -19.09 -5.88 -4.26
C ARG A 115 -20.28 -5.94 -5.22
N ASP A 116 -21.33 -6.64 -4.83
CA ASP A 116 -22.51 -6.84 -5.67
C ASP A 116 -23.33 -5.52 -5.77
N GLY A 117 -23.38 -4.71 -4.71
CA GLY A 117 -23.98 -3.36 -4.73
C GLY A 117 -23.23 -2.36 -5.62
N LEU A 118 -21.89 -2.33 -5.55
CA LEU A 118 -21.07 -1.50 -6.45
C LEU A 118 -21.23 -1.89 -7.93
N SER A 119 -21.50 -3.17 -8.22
CA SER A 119 -21.75 -3.65 -9.57
C SER A 119 -23.09 -3.15 -10.14
N LEU A 120 -24.07 -2.85 -9.27
CA LEU A 120 -25.38 -2.32 -9.65
C LEU A 120 -25.34 -0.80 -9.87
N GLU A 121 -24.58 -0.05 -9.07
CA GLU A 121 -24.42 1.41 -9.22
C GLU A 121 -23.62 1.81 -10.47
N MET A 122 -22.81 0.89 -11.01
CA MET A 122 -21.97 1.11 -12.20
C MET A 122 -22.62 0.71 -13.53
N GLN A 123 -23.89 0.24 -13.54
CA GLN A 123 -24.63 0.03 -14.78
C GLN A 123 -25.24 1.36 -15.27
N PRO A 124 -25.13 1.68 -16.57
CA PRO A 124 -25.59 2.96 -17.15
C PRO A 124 -27.12 3.12 -17.16
#